data_AF-A0A5C5VRZ3-F1
#
_entry.id   AF-A0A5C5VRZ3-F1
#
_cell.length_a   1.000
_cell.length_b   1.000
_cell.length_c   1.000
_cell.angle_alpha   90.00
_cell.angle_beta   90.00
_cell.angle_gamma   90.00
#
_symmetry.space_group_name_H-M   'P 1'
#
loop_
_entity.id
_entity.type
_entity.pdbx_description
1 polymer ?
#
loop_
_entity_poly.entity_id
_entity_poly.type
_entity_poly.pdbx_seq_one_letter_code
_entity_poly.pdbx_strand_id
1 'polypeptide(L)' 'MTMTETIKRAFRKSGLTLYGAAAAAGIKRPSLSRFIRGKQSLRLDCADKLVAILGLELRPTRRTAGREGR' A
#
# COMPACT_ATOMS: atom_id res chain seq x y z
N MET A 1 7.38 -10.67 1.59
CA MET A 1 6.93 -9.38 1.01
C MET A 1 5.88 -8.81 1.95
N THR A 2 5.95 -7.54 2.34
CA THR A 2 4.96 -6.92 3.26
C THR A 2 3.85 -6.21 2.46
N MET A 3 2.72 -5.92 3.11
CA MET A 3 1.65 -5.09 2.53
C MET A 3 2.21 -3.75 2.02
N THR A 4 2.95 -3.04 2.87
CA THR A 4 3.57 -1.75 2.53
C THR A 4 4.48 -1.83 1.30
N GLU A 5 5.34 -2.84 1.21
CA GLU A 5 6.22 -3.01 0.05
C GLU A 5 5.45 -3.37 -1.22
N THR A 6 4.36 -4.12 -1.10
CA THR A 6 3.46 -4.44 -2.21
C THR A 6 2.81 -3.18 -2.77
N ILE A 7 2.26 -2.33 -1.89
CA ILE A 7 1.64 -1.05 -2.28
C ILE A 7 2.67 -0.13 -2.95
N LYS A 8 3.85 0.05 -2.36
CA LYS A 8 4.90 0.90 -2.93
C LYS A 8 5.34 0.40 -4.32
N ARG A 9 5.49 -0.92 -4.48
CA ARG A 9 5.87 -1.53 -5.75
C ARG A 9 4.77 -1.35 -6.80
N ALA A 10 3.51 -1.60 -6.46
CA ALA A 10 2.39 -1.42 -7.36
C ALA A 10 2.26 0.05 -7.80
N PHE A 11 2.40 1.00 -6.87
CA PHE A 11 2.42 2.42 -7.19
C PHE A 11 3.53 2.79 -8.18
N ARG A 12 4.75 2.26 -8.02
CA ARG A 12 5.85 2.51 -8.97
C ARG A 12 5.59 1.92 -10.36
N LYS A 13 4.78 0.86 -10.45
CA LYS A 13 4.45 0.18 -11.71
C LYS A 13 3.19 0.72 -12.38
N SER A 14 2.32 1.44 -11.66
CA SER A 14 1.03 1.87 -12.18
C SER A 14 1.10 3.03 -13.17
N GLY A 15 2.26 3.70 -13.29
CA GLY A 15 2.41 4.91 -14.10
C GLY A 15 1.70 6.15 -13.55
N LEU A 16 1.02 6.03 -12.40
CA LEU A 16 0.33 7.14 -11.76
C LEU A 16 1.32 8.15 -11.20
N THR A 17 1.03 9.43 -11.38
CA THR A 17 1.78 10.49 -10.72
C THR A 17 1.42 10.54 -9.23
N LEU A 18 2.35 11.03 -8.40
CA LEU A 18 2.09 11.29 -6.97
C LEU A 18 0.89 12.20 -6.75
N TYR A 19 0.67 13.16 -7.65
CA TYR A 19 -0.47 14.07 -7.57
C TYR A 19 -1.77 13.35 -7.93
N GLY A 20 -1.81 12.64 -9.05
CA GLY A 20 -3.01 11.95 -9.52
C GLY A 20 -3.49 10.90 -8.53
N ALA A 21 -2.58 10.08 -7.99
CA ALA A 21 -2.94 9.09 -6.97
C ALA A 21 -3.37 9.73 -5.65
N ALA A 22 -2.71 10.82 -5.22
CA ALA A 22 -3.09 11.53 -4.01
C ALA A 22 -4.49 12.13 -4.14
N ALA A 23 -4.80 12.77 -5.27
CA ALA A 23 -6.11 13.35 -5.54
C ALA A 23 -7.19 12.27 -5.60
N ALA A 24 -6.98 11.20 -6.38
CA ALA A 24 -7.94 10.11 -6.52
C ALA A 24 -8.18 9.37 -5.19
N ALA A 25 -7.15 9.18 -4.37
CA ALA A 25 -7.27 8.51 -3.08
C ALA A 25 -7.75 9.43 -1.95
N GLY A 26 -7.88 10.74 -2.18
CA GLY A 26 -8.20 11.72 -1.13
C GLY A 26 -7.10 11.85 -0.06
N ILE A 27 -5.84 11.63 -0.45
CA ILE A 27 -4.67 11.67 0.44
C ILE A 27 -3.92 12.99 0.22
N LYS A 28 -3.42 13.61 1.29
CA LYS A 28 -2.50 14.76 1.15
C LYS A 28 -1.22 14.32 0.43
N ARG A 29 -0.85 14.98 -0.67
CA ARG A 29 0.35 14.67 -1.48
C ARG A 29 1.65 14.56 -0.65
N PRO A 30 1.93 15.41 0.37
CA PRO A 30 3.11 15.24 1.23
C PRO A 30 3.08 13.92 2.02
N SER A 31 1.92 13.49 2.51
CA SER A 31 1.75 12.22 3.23
C SER A 31 2.02 11.03 2.31
N LEU A 32 1.45 11.04 1.09
CA LEU A 32 1.73 9.98 0.11
C LEU A 32 3.21 9.95 -0.29
N SER A 33 3.83 11.11 -0.52
CA SER A 33 5.26 11.20 -0.86
C SER A 33 6.15 10.61 0.26
N ARG A 34 5.90 10.96 1.52
CA ARG A 34 6.65 10.40 2.66
C ARG A 34 6.42 8.90 2.80
N PHE A 35 5.21 8.41 2.59
CA PHE A 35 4.89 6.98 2.59
C PHE A 35 5.66 6.21 1.51
N ILE A 36 5.62 6.67 0.25
CA ILE A 36 6.33 6.02 -0.87
C ILE A 36 7.85 6.00 -0.63
N ARG A 37 8.39 7.03 0.04
CA ARG A 37 9.80 7.13 0.44
C ARG A 37 10.14 6.37 1.73
N GLY A 38 9.17 5.74 2.39
CA GLY A 38 9.39 5.00 3.65
C GLY A 38 9.66 5.88 4.87
N LYS A 39 9.33 7.18 4.82
CA LYS A 39 9.55 8.13 5.92
C LYS A 39 8.37 8.25 6.88
N GLN A 40 7.21 7.72 6.52
CA GLN A 40 6.01 7.76 7.35
C GLN A 40 5.08 6.59 7.01
N SER A 41 4.32 6.14 8.00
CA SER A 41 3.18 5.26 7.79
C SER A 41 1.98 6.01 7.20
N LEU A 42 1.15 5.28 6.46
CA LEU A 42 -0.15 5.75 6.00
C LEU A 42 -1.24 5.16 6.91
N ARG A 43 -2.29 5.91 7.19
CA ARG A 43 -3.47 5.35 7.86
C ARG A 43 -4.10 4.26 6.99
N LEU A 44 -4.67 3.23 7.61
CA LEU A 44 -5.24 2.10 6.88
C LEU A 44 -6.38 2.52 5.94
N ASP A 45 -7.24 3.45 6.34
CA ASP A 45 -8.32 3.97 5.49
C ASP A 45 -7.81 4.65 4.21
N CYS A 46 -6.68 5.34 4.29
CA CYS A 46 -6.00 5.89 3.12
C CYS A 46 -5.30 4.80 2.29
N ALA A 47 -4.76 3.77 2.94
CA ALA A 47 -4.16 2.64 2.24
C ALA A 47 -5.22 1.89 1.42
N ASP A 48 -6.42 1.65 1.97
CA ASP A 48 -7.55 1.02 1.28
C ASP A 48 -7.95 1.75 0.00
N LYS A 49 -8.06 3.09 0.06
CA LYS A 49 -8.35 3.92 -1.12
C LYS A 49 -7.24 3.81 -2.17
N LEU A 50 -5.99 3.84 -1.73
CA LEU A 50 -4.85 3.73 -2.64
C LEU A 50 -4.79 2.36 -3.31
N VAL A 51 -5.01 1.27 -2.57
CA VAL A 51 -4.99 -0.09 -3.14
C VAL A 51 -6.13 -0.32 -4.13
N ALA A 52 -7.31 0.25 -3.89
CA ALA A 52 -8.43 0.20 -4.83
C ALA A 52 -8.07 0.83 -6.18
N ILE A 53 -7.43 2.01 -6.17
CA ILE A 53 -6.98 2.68 -7.40
C ILE A 53 -5.85 1.91 -8.10
N LEU A 54 -5.04 1.18 -7.33
CA LEU A 54 -3.96 0.34 -7.86
C LEU A 54 -4.44 -1.04 -8.33
N GLY A 55 -5.74 -1.36 -8.22
CA GLY A 55 -6.28 -2.67 -8.61
C GLY A 55 -5.75 -3.81 -7.74
N LEU A 56 -5.47 -3.54 -6.47
CA LEU A 56 -4.99 -4.52 -5.50
C LEU A 56 -6.11 -4.91 -4.53
N GLU A 57 -6.09 -6.15 -4.08
CA GLU A 57 -6.98 -6.66 -3.05
C GLU A 57 -6.21 -7.54 -2.05
N LEU A 58 -6.73 -7.61 -0.82
CA LEU A 58 -6.25 -8.56 0.17
C LEU A 58 -6.98 -9.89 -0.02
N ARG A 59 -6.20 -10.97 -0.10
CA ARG A 59 -6.74 -12.33 -0.13
C ARG A 59 -6.16 -13.14 1.03
N PRO A 60 -6.94 -14.07 1.62
CA PRO A 60 -6.41 -15.03 2.58
C PRO A 60 -5.26 -15.81 1.95
N THR A 61 -4.18 -15.98 2.71
CA THR A 61 -3.11 -16.91 2.35
C THR A 61 -3.23 -18.16 3.21
N ARG A 62 -2.78 -19.29 2.68
CA ARG A 62 -2.69 -20.52 3.47
C ARG A 62 -1.64 -20.29 4.55
N ARG A 63 -2.09 -20.13 5.80
CA ARG A 63 -1.21 -20.12 6.95
C ARG A 63 -0.69 -21.54 7.12
N THR A 64 0.48 -21.86 6.57
CA THR A 64 1.21 -23.04 7.00
C THR A 64 1.43 -22.88 8.50
N ALA A 65 0.86 -23.79 9.30
CA ALA A 65 1.12 -23.82 10.72
C ALA A 65 2.64 -24.03 10.89
N GLY A 66 3.37 -22.94 11.11
CA GLY A 66 4.75 -23.02 11.55
C GLY A 66 4.72 -23.65 12.92
N ARG A 67 5.30 -24.85 13.04
CA ARG A 67 5.66 -25.58 14.28
C ARG A 67 5.36 -24.79 15.56
N GLU A 68 4.21 -25.07 16.15
CA GLU A 68 4.08 -24.97 17.60
C GLU A 68 4.76 -26.21 18.17
N GLY A 69 5.90 -26.01 18.84
CA GLY A 69 6.68 -27.08 19.45
C GLY A 69 8.19 -26.96 19.24
N ARG A 70 8.84 -26.12 20.05
CA ARG A 70 9.88 -26.56 21.00
C ARG A 70 10.12 -25.51 22.07
#